data_AF-B6W8F9-F1
#
_entry.id   AF-B6W8F9-F1
#
_cell.length_a   1.000
_cell.length_b   1.000
_cell.length_c   1.000
_cell.angle_alpha   90.00
_cell.angle_beta   90.00
_cell.angle_gamma   90.00
#
_symmetry.space_group_name_H-M   'P 1'
#
loop_
_entity.id
_entity.type
_entity.pdbx_description
1 polymer ?
#
loop_
_entity_poly.entity_id
_entity_poly.type
_entity_poly.pdbx_seq_one_letter_code
_entity_poly.pdbx_strand_id
1 'polypeptide(L)' 'MTGICTDICVLSNAILIKNALLDTEVTVYENLCKATSEKNHQIALDAMRNCQVIVSKYLEK' A
#
# COMPACT_ATOMS: atom_id res chain seq x y z
N MET A 1 -2.31 -6.61 -1.75
CA MET A 1 -3.37 -6.12 -0.86
C MET A 1 -4.07 -4.94 -1.51
N THR A 2 -5.32 -4.75 -1.13
CA THR A 2 -6.25 -3.73 -1.60
C THR A 2 -7.14 -3.35 -0.42
N GLY A 3 -7.78 -2.17 -0.47
CA GLY A 3 -8.70 -1.77 0.59
C GLY A 3 -8.84 -0.26 0.76
N ILE A 4 -9.66 0.12 1.75
CA ILE A 4 -9.93 1.51 2.12
C ILE A 4 -9.69 1.64 3.63
N CYS A 5 -8.89 2.60 4.12
CA CYS A 5 -8.24 3.72 3.43
C CYS A 5 -6.76 3.44 3.08
N THR A 6 -6.23 4.01 1.99
CA THR A 6 -4.80 3.86 1.60
C THR A 6 -3.83 4.38 2.66
N ASP A 7 -4.15 5.55 3.21
CA ASP A 7 -3.35 6.32 4.18
C ASP A 7 -3.49 5.87 5.63
N ILE A 8 -4.33 4.85 5.88
CA ILE A 8 -4.55 4.29 7.22
C ILE A 8 -4.40 2.77 7.15
N CYS A 9 -5.47 2.05 6.80
CA CYS A 9 -5.52 0.59 6.93
C CYS A 9 -4.54 -0.11 5.99
N VAL A 10 -4.44 0.33 4.73
CA VAL A 10 -3.55 -0.31 3.76
C VAL A 10 -2.08 -0.08 4.13
N LEU A 11 -1.71 1.18 4.42
CA LEU A 11 -0.36 1.53 4.88
C LEU A 11 0.00 0.77 6.17
N SER A 12 -0.82 0.86 7.22
CA SER A 12 -0.54 0.23 8.51
C SER A 12 -0.38 -1.28 8.38
N ASN A 13 -1.25 -1.95 7.61
CA ASN A 13 -1.15 -3.39 7.44
C ASN A 13 0.06 -3.80 6.60
N ALA A 14 0.40 -3.05 5.55
CA ALA A 14 1.58 -3.34 4.73
C ALA A 14 2.87 -3.27 5.56
N ILE A 15 3.01 -2.23 6.38
CA ILE A 15 4.17 -2.07 7.28
C ILE A 15 4.16 -3.14 8.37
N LEU A 16 3.00 -3.47 8.96
CA LEU A 16 2.90 -4.51 9.96
C LEU A 16 3.37 -5.87 9.41
N ILE A 17 2.96 -6.22 8.19
CA ILE A 17 3.41 -7.46 7.52
C ILE A 17 4.91 -7.44 7.28
N LYS A 18 5.48 -6.33 6.76
CA LYS A 18 6.93 -6.23 6.55
C LYS A 18 7.74 -6.35 7.84
N ASN A 19 7.23 -5.80 8.94
CA ASN A 19 7.89 -5.89 10.24
C ASN A 19 7.77 -7.29 10.86
N ALA A 20 6.63 -7.96 10.69
CA ALA A 20 6.40 -9.30 11.23
C ALA A 20 7.12 -10.39 10.41
N LEU A 21 7.25 -10.19 9.10
CA LEU A 21 7.75 -11.17 8.13
C LEU A 21 8.76 -10.50 7.18
N LEU A 22 10.02 -10.38 7.64
CA LEU A 22 11.07 -9.58 7.00
C LEU A 22 11.27 -9.87 5.50
N ASP A 23 11.18 -11.14 5.08
CA ASP A 23 11.40 -11.55 3.68
C ASP A 23 10.11 -11.71 2.88
N THR A 24 8.94 -11.47 3.48
CA THR A 24 7.67 -11.61 2.76
C THR A 24 7.47 -10.43 1.81
N GLU A 25 7.20 -10.76 0.55
CA GLU A 25 6.82 -9.77 -0.45
C GLU A 25 5.42 -9.23 -0.14
N VAL A 26 5.30 -7.89 -0.14
CA VAL A 26 4.03 -7.21 0.05
C VAL A 26 3.78 -6.34 -1.17
N THR A 27 2.74 -6.66 -1.92
CA THR A 27 2.30 -5.89 -3.08
C THR A 27 1.00 -5.16 -2.76
N VAL A 28 0.88 -3.88 -3.12
CA VAL A 28 -0.31 -3.03 -2.97
C VAL A 28 -0.78 -2.60 -4.35
N TYR A 29 -2.07 -2.79 -4.66
CA TYR A 29 -2.65 -2.32 -5.91
C TYR A 29 -3.30 -0.95 -5.74
N GLU A 30 -2.62 0.10 -6.21
CA GLU A 30 -3.01 1.50 -5.93
C GLU A 30 -4.38 1.86 -6.53
N ASN A 31 -4.69 1.35 -7.72
CA ASN A 31 -5.97 1.59 -8.40
C ASN A 31 -7.17 0.89 -7.75
N LEU A 32 -6.93 0.02 -6.76
CA LEU A 32 -7.96 -0.64 -5.96
C LEU A 32 -7.97 -0.14 -4.50
N CYS A 33 -7.36 1.02 -4.24
CA CYS A 33 -7.36 1.66 -2.93
C CYS A 33 -7.84 3.11 -3.04
N LYS A 34 -8.31 3.69 -1.93
CA LYS A 34 -8.71 5.12 -1.88
C LYS A 34 -8.34 5.74 -0.54
N ALA A 35 -7.82 6.97 -0.58
CA ALA A 35 -7.59 7.79 0.61
C ALA A 35 -8.61 8.93 0.71
N THR A 36 -8.57 9.67 1.83
CA THR A 36 -9.40 10.86 2.08
C THR A 36 -9.09 12.03 1.13
N SER A 37 -7.90 12.07 0.54
CA SER A 37 -7.50 13.01 -0.50
C SER A 37 -6.44 12.38 -1.42
N GLU A 38 -6.30 12.88 -2.64
CA GLU A 38 -5.27 12.41 -3.58
C GLU A 38 -3.85 12.64 -3.04
N LYS A 39 -3.64 13.76 -2.34
CA LYS A 39 -2.37 14.07 -1.68
C LYS A 39 -2.02 12.99 -0.64
N ASN A 40 -2.97 12.62 0.22
CA ASN A 40 -2.73 11.58 1.23
C ASN A 40 -2.52 10.21 0.60
N HIS A 41 -3.26 9.91 -0.48
CA HIS A 41 -3.07 8.69 -1.24
C HIS A 41 -1.62 8.56 -1.71
N GLN A 42 -1.07 9.60 -2.35
CA GLN A 42 0.29 9.58 -2.84
C GLN A 42 1.35 9.50 -1.72
N ILE A 43 1.17 10.27 -0.64
CA ILE A 43 2.09 10.21 0.52
C ILE A 43 2.16 8.79 1.09
N ALA A 44 1.02 8.10 1.20
CA ALA A 44 0.96 6.74 1.71
C ALA A 44 1.63 5.74 0.77
N LEU A 45 1.43 5.87 -0.54
CA LEU A 45 2.09 5.03 -1.55
C LEU A 45 3.61 5.24 -1.56
N ASP A 46 4.09 6.48 -1.42
CA ASP A 46 5.52 6.77 -1.35
C ASP A 46 6.16 6.24 -0.06
N ALA A 47 5.46 6.36 1.08
CA ALA A 47 5.88 5.73 2.32
C ALA A 47 6.01 4.20 2.18
N MET A 48 5.03 3.55 1.54
CA MET A 48 5.07 2.12 1.25
C MET A 48 6.26 1.75 0.35
N ARG A 49 6.52 2.50 -0.74
CA ARG A 49 7.69 2.28 -1.61
C ARG A 49 9.01 2.37 -0.84
N ASN A 50 9.15 3.38 0.03
CA ASN A 50 10.34 3.55 0.87
C ASN A 50 10.55 2.39 1.85
N CYS A 51 9.47 1.74 2.28
CA CYS A 51 9.49 0.58 3.16
C CYS A 51 9.50 -0.76 2.40
N GLN A 52 9.98 -0.78 1.15
CA GLN A 52 10.12 -1.99 0.33
C GLN A 52 8.79 -2.72 0.07
N VAL A 53 7.67 -2.00 0.10
CA VAL A 53 6.37 -2.50 -0.37
C VAL A 53 6.25 -2.21 -1.86
N ILE A 54 5.89 -3.24 -2.64
CA ILE A 54 5.71 -3.11 -4.09
C ILE A 54 4.37 -2.42 -4.33
N VAL A 55 4.40 -1.27 -5.02
CA VAL A 55 3.18 -0.58 -5.45
C VAL A 55 2.98 -0.82 -6.94
N SER A 56 1.82 -1.32 -7.32
CA SER A 56 1.49 -1.69 -8.71
C SER A 56 0.06 -1.31 -9.06
N LYS A 57 -0.28 -1.36 -10.36
CA LYS A 57 -1.67 -1.28 -10.82
C LYS A 57 -2.17 -2.68 -11.17
N TYR A 58 -3.37 -3.01 -10.73
CA TYR A 58 -4.06 -4.22 -11.16
C TYR A 58 -4.59 -4.02 -12.59
N LEU A 59 -4.25 -4.94 -13.50
CA LEU A 59 -4.74 -4.96 -14.87
C LEU A 59 -5.80 -6.06 -14.99
N GLU A 60 -7.06 -5.69 -15.17
CA GLU A 60 -8.10 -6.66 -15.54
C GLU A 60 -7.86 -7.13 -16.98
N LYS A 61 -7.95 -8.44 -17.21
CA LYS A 61 -7.86 -9.06 -18.53
C LYS A 61 -9.19 -8.97 -19.27
#